data_AF-A0A1Q3AHC1-F1
#
_entry.id   AF-A0A1Q3AHC1-F1
#
_cell.length_a   1.000
_cell.length_b   1.000
_cell.length_c   1.000
_cell.angle_alpha   90.00
_cell.angle_beta   90.00
_cell.angle_gamma   90.00
#
_symmetry.space_group_name_H-M   'P 1'
#
loop_
_entity.id
_entity.type
_entity.pdbx_description
1 polymer ?
#
loop_
_entity_poly.entity_id
_entity_poly.type
_entity_poly.pdbx_seq_one_letter_code
_entity_poly.pdbx_strand_id
1 'polypeptide(L)'
;MVREAMDSRIGMRDIGRPSGNLVQLYWDIILLTESKFLLPQYRQQQQYLKLFQKYVVDKMGVTLNRMVKPVKVPHSGAGNVNTPWRQLGIIYLMVYLPLHFKDVIWCKCDQFCFHVILPQNNASLALRRANGNDKEWLLALLELGDKLGMQSIRLYIGRDNFNGISTFLRNLNWIGGKLVSNENRAGLMAQYSSVDDLIFGDEDYVILEFEC
;
A
#
# COMPACT_ATOMS: atom_id res chain seq x y z
N MET A 1 -0.98 -41.66 -19.58
CA MET A 1 -0.88 -40.20 -19.81
C MET A 1 -2.26 -39.60 -19.67
N VAL A 2 -2.57 -39.05 -18.50
CA VAL A 2 -3.81 -38.30 -18.26
C VAL A 2 -3.35 -36.92 -17.79
N ARG A 3 -3.68 -35.88 -18.56
CA ARG A 3 -3.44 -34.49 -18.21
C ARG A 3 -4.48 -34.12 -17.15
N GLU A 4 -4.04 -33.87 -15.92
CA GLU A 4 -4.84 -33.14 -14.94
C GLU A 4 -4.88 -31.67 -15.38
N ALA A 5 -6.06 -31.22 -15.80
CA ALA A 5 -6.34 -29.81 -15.94
C ALA A 5 -6.46 -29.22 -14.53
N MET A 6 -5.46 -28.43 -14.12
CA MET A 6 -5.59 -27.56 -12.96
C MET A 6 -6.63 -26.48 -13.27
N ASP A 7 -7.83 -26.67 -12.74
CA ASP A 7 -8.90 -25.69 -12.78
C ASP A 7 -8.56 -24.56 -11.78
N SER A 8 -7.94 -23.48 -12.27
CA SER A 8 -7.49 -22.33 -11.46
C SER A 8 -8.64 -21.35 -11.16
N ARG A 9 -9.78 -21.86 -10.69
CA ARG A 9 -10.91 -21.04 -10.23
C ARG A 9 -11.16 -21.28 -8.75
N ILE A 10 -10.23 -20.82 -7.91
CA ILE A 10 -10.53 -20.59 -6.49
C ILE A 10 -11.50 -19.39 -6.45
N GLY A 11 -12.78 -19.69 -6.55
CA GLY A 11 -13.85 -18.73 -6.32
C GLY A 11 -13.96 -18.43 -4.83
N MET A 12 -14.42 -17.23 -4.51
CA MET A 12 -14.70 -16.72 -3.15
C MET A 12 -15.66 -17.60 -2.31
N ARG A 13 -16.16 -18.72 -2.86
CA ARG A 13 -17.04 -19.69 -2.21
C ARG A 13 -16.29 -20.83 -1.51
N ASP A 14 -15.01 -21.07 -1.80
CA ASP A 14 -14.25 -22.20 -1.24
C ASP A 14 -13.40 -21.85 -0.02
N ILE A 15 -13.44 -20.60 0.44
CA ILE A 15 -12.88 -20.24 1.74
C ILE A 15 -13.91 -20.66 2.79
N GLY A 16 -13.71 -21.85 3.38
CA GLY A 16 -14.50 -22.33 4.52
C GLY A 16 -14.70 -21.22 5.54
N ARG A 17 -15.92 -21.11 6.11
CA ARG A 17 -16.33 -20.01 7.00
C ARG A 17 -15.15 -19.54 7.87
N PRO A 18 -14.56 -18.36 7.59
CA PRO A 18 -13.36 -17.96 8.29
C PRO A 18 -13.70 -17.88 9.78
N SER A 19 -12.88 -18.54 10.61
CA SER A 19 -12.98 -18.38 12.06
C SER A 19 -12.91 -16.89 12.41
N GLY A 20 -13.55 -16.47 13.50
CA GLY A 20 -13.59 -15.05 13.90
C GLY A 20 -12.20 -14.40 13.97
N ASN A 21 -11.19 -15.19 14.36
CA ASN A 21 -9.79 -14.77 14.44
C ASN A 21 -9.19 -14.41 13.07
N LEU A 22 -9.56 -15.13 12.00
CA LEU A 22 -9.06 -14.86 10.66
C LEU A 22 -9.66 -13.57 10.08
N VAL A 23 -10.95 -13.33 10.34
CA VAL A 23 -11.61 -12.07 9.94
C VAL A 23 -10.98 -10.88 10.66
N GLN A 24 -10.68 -11.03 11.94
CA GLN A 24 -9.98 -10.01 12.72
C GLN A 24 -8.59 -9.72 12.14
N LEU A 25 -7.81 -10.75 11.80
CA LEU A 25 -6.50 -10.57 11.18
C LEU A 25 -6.58 -9.79 9.85
N TYR A 26 -7.58 -10.05 9.01
CA TYR A 26 -7.74 -9.30 7.76
C TYR A 26 -8.04 -7.82 8.02
N TRP A 27 -8.89 -7.51 8.99
CA TRP A 27 -9.13 -6.13 9.38
C TRP A 27 -7.89 -5.47 9.97
N ASP A 28 -7.11 -6.19 10.77
CA ASP A 28 -5.86 -5.69 11.32
C ASP A 28 -4.87 -5.34 10.19
N ILE A 29 -4.72 -6.20 9.17
CA ILE A 29 -3.86 -5.93 8.01
C ILE A 29 -4.31 -4.67 7.26
N ILE A 30 -5.62 -4.55 7.00
CA ILE A 30 -6.17 -3.38 6.29
C ILE A 30 -5.91 -2.11 7.11
N LEU A 31 -6.30 -2.10 8.38
CA LEU A 31 -6.16 -0.92 9.25
C LEU A 31 -4.69 -0.55 9.45
N LEU A 32 -3.81 -1.53 9.67
CA LEU A 32 -2.37 -1.28 9.83
C LEU A 32 -1.74 -0.75 8.54
N THR A 33 -2.12 -1.28 7.37
CA THR A 33 -1.63 -0.79 6.08
C THR A 33 -2.11 0.63 5.80
N GLU A 34 -3.41 0.91 5.95
CA GLU A 34 -3.97 2.23 5.66
C GLU A 34 -3.52 3.29 6.69
N SER A 35 -3.28 2.90 7.94
CA SER A 35 -2.77 3.81 8.97
C SER A 35 -1.38 4.40 8.62
N LYS A 36 -0.63 3.76 7.71
CA LYS A 36 0.66 4.28 7.24
C LYS A 36 0.52 5.62 6.52
N PHE A 37 -0.64 5.91 5.95
CA PHE A 37 -0.93 7.18 5.29
C PHE A 37 -1.70 8.17 6.16
N LEU A 38 -2.01 7.82 7.41
CA LEU A 38 -2.60 8.78 8.35
C LEU A 38 -1.55 9.83 8.72
N LEU A 39 -1.87 11.11 8.56
CA LEU A 39 -0.88 12.17 8.83
C LEU A 39 -0.51 12.22 10.32
N PRO A 40 0.75 12.56 10.67
CA PRO A 40 1.24 12.50 12.05
C PRO A 40 0.40 13.31 13.04
N GLN A 41 -0.09 14.48 12.63
CA GLN A 41 -0.95 15.36 13.44
C GLN A 41 -2.27 14.68 13.89
N TYR A 42 -2.74 13.66 13.16
CA TYR A 42 -3.97 12.94 13.46
C TYR A 42 -3.72 11.62 14.21
N ARG A 43 -2.47 11.12 14.25
CA ARG A 43 -2.13 9.84 14.91
C ARG A 43 -2.23 9.91 16.44
N GLN A 44 -2.00 11.07 17.03
CA GLN A 44 -1.88 11.23 18.49
C GLN A 44 -3.21 11.41 19.21
N GLN A 45 -4.30 11.71 18.49
CA GLN A 45 -5.59 11.99 19.12
C GLN A 45 -6.60 10.88 18.84
N GLN A 46 -7.16 10.32 19.92
CA GLN A 46 -8.10 9.20 19.85
C GLN A 46 -9.33 9.48 18.97
N GLN A 47 -9.80 10.74 18.93
CA GLN A 47 -10.93 11.14 18.09
C GLN A 47 -10.68 10.90 16.60
N TYR A 48 -9.47 11.22 16.12
CA TYR A 48 -9.13 11.05 14.70
C TYR A 48 -8.87 9.59 14.34
N LEU A 49 -8.40 8.76 15.29
CA LEU A 49 -8.31 7.31 15.09
C LEU A 49 -9.69 6.67 14.91
N LYS A 50 -10.70 7.11 15.66
CA LYS A 50 -12.08 6.66 15.48
C LYS A 50 -12.65 7.10 14.12
N LEU A 51 -12.36 8.34 13.70
CA LEU A 51 -12.76 8.84 12.38
C LEU A 51 -12.08 8.05 11.25
N PHE A 52 -10.78 7.76 11.37
CA PHE A 52 -10.04 6.90 10.45
C PHE A 52 -10.67 5.51 10.33
N GLN A 53 -10.94 4.84 11.46
CA GLN A 53 -11.57 3.51 11.46
C GLN A 53 -12.95 3.55 10.79
N LYS A 54 -13.77 4.55 11.14
CA LYS A 54 -15.08 4.73 10.52
C LYS A 54 -14.97 4.93 9.01
N TYR A 55 -14.07 5.79 8.56
CA TYR A 55 -13.82 6.05 7.14
C TYR A 55 -13.45 4.76 6.38
N VAL A 56 -12.48 4.00 6.91
CA VAL A 56 -12.02 2.76 6.26
C VAL A 56 -13.17 1.75 6.18
N VAL A 57 -13.94 1.58 7.25
CA VAL A 57 -15.10 0.67 7.28
C VAL A 57 -16.17 1.11 6.29
N ASP A 58 -16.54 2.39 6.28
CA ASP A 58 -17.58 2.92 5.40
C ASP A 58 -17.20 2.76 3.93
N LYS A 59 -15.96 3.12 3.56
CA LYS A 59 -15.46 2.98 2.18
C LYS A 59 -15.32 1.52 1.76
N MET A 60 -14.82 0.65 2.65
CA MET A 60 -14.73 -0.79 2.38
C MET A 60 -16.13 -1.39 2.17
N GLY A 61 -17.11 -1.00 2.99
CA GLY A 61 -18.50 -1.40 2.83
C GLY A 61 -19.08 -0.97 1.48
N VAL A 62 -18.79 0.26 1.02
CA VAL A 62 -19.18 0.72 -0.32
C VAL A 62 -18.52 -0.14 -1.42
N THR A 63 -17.21 -0.42 -1.31
CA THR A 63 -16.50 -1.24 -2.30
C THR A 63 -17.03 -2.67 -2.37
N LEU A 64 -17.21 -3.34 -1.23
CA LEU A 64 -17.75 -4.71 -1.17
C LEU A 64 -19.18 -4.80 -1.71
N ASN A 65 -20.04 -3.83 -1.38
CA ASN A 65 -21.40 -3.79 -1.90
C ASN A 65 -21.44 -3.65 -3.43
N ARG A 66 -20.50 -2.87 -4.02
CA ARG A 66 -20.36 -2.75 -5.48
C ARG A 66 -19.92 -4.05 -6.15
N MET A 67 -19.09 -4.86 -5.48
CA MET A 67 -18.67 -6.17 -5.99
C MET A 67 -19.83 -7.19 -6.01
N VAL A 68 -20.72 -7.17 -5.01
CA VAL A 68 -21.85 -8.10 -4.91
C VAL A 68 -23.03 -7.66 -5.77
N LYS A 69 -23.30 -6.36 -5.83
CA LYS A 69 -24.35 -5.77 -6.66
C LYS A 69 -23.70 -4.71 -7.54
N PRO A 70 -23.38 -5.03 -8.81
CA PRO A 70 -22.87 -4.04 -9.75
C PRO A 70 -23.99 -3.05 -10.09
N VAL A 71 -24.21 -2.09 -9.20
CA VAL A 71 -25.10 -0.96 -9.46
C VAL A 71 -24.37 -0.04 -10.42
N LYS A 72 -25.01 0.30 -11.55
CA LYS A 72 -24.60 1.38 -12.44
C LYS A 72 -24.78 2.71 -11.69
N VAL A 73 -23.93 3.01 -10.71
CA VAL A 73 -23.87 4.34 -10.13
C VAL A 73 -23.17 5.23 -11.17
N PRO A 74 -23.73 6.41 -11.51
CA PRO A 74 -23.08 7.30 -12.45
C PRO A 74 -21.68 7.62 -11.95
N HIS A 75 -20.70 7.56 -12.87
CA HIS A 75 -19.27 7.78 -12.65
C HIS A 75 -18.92 9.23 -12.26
N SER A 76 -19.85 9.96 -11.65
CA SER A 76 -19.79 11.39 -11.42
C SER A 76 -20.20 11.73 -9.98
N GLY A 77 -19.41 11.26 -9.02
CA GLY A 77 -19.18 12.06 -7.83
C GLY A 77 -17.93 12.88 -8.09
N ALA A 78 -17.99 14.20 -7.94
CA ALA A 78 -16.90 15.16 -8.18
C ALA A 78 -15.72 15.03 -7.19
N GLY A 79 -15.34 13.80 -6.86
CA GLY A 79 -14.38 13.52 -5.80
C GLY A 79 -13.65 12.17 -5.94
N ASN A 80 -13.58 11.61 -7.14
CA ASN A 80 -12.76 10.42 -7.36
C ASN A 80 -11.31 10.86 -7.44
N VAL A 81 -10.64 10.91 -6.29
CA VAL A 81 -9.21 11.17 -6.24
C VAL A 81 -8.53 10.05 -7.02
N ASN A 82 -8.01 10.36 -8.20
CA ASN A 82 -7.23 9.45 -9.02
C ASN A 82 -5.83 9.21 -8.44
N THR A 83 -5.67 9.25 -7.10
CA THR A 83 -4.45 8.77 -6.45
C THR A 83 -4.61 7.28 -6.18
N PRO A 84 -3.86 6.42 -6.89
CA PRO A 84 -4.04 4.97 -6.81
C PRO A 84 -3.90 4.45 -5.36
N TRP A 85 -3.04 5.09 -4.57
CA TRP A 85 -2.81 4.72 -3.19
C TRP A 85 -3.98 5.01 -2.24
N ARG A 86 -4.96 5.87 -2.58
CA ARG A 86 -6.13 6.11 -1.71
C ARG A 86 -7.21 5.04 -1.88
N GLN A 87 -7.08 4.15 -2.86
CA GLN A 87 -8.07 3.13 -3.13
C GLN A 87 -8.13 2.10 -1.98
N LEU A 88 -9.36 1.82 -1.54
CA LEU A 88 -9.69 0.82 -0.53
C LEU A 88 -10.43 -0.37 -1.16
N GLY A 89 -10.33 -1.53 -0.52
CA GLY A 89 -10.92 -2.77 -1.03
C GLY A 89 -10.17 -3.34 -2.23
N ILE A 90 -8.86 -3.09 -2.24
CA ILE A 90 -7.90 -3.71 -3.15
C ILE A 90 -7.21 -4.89 -2.47
N ILE A 91 -6.22 -5.48 -3.11
CA ILE A 91 -5.49 -6.62 -2.54
C ILE A 91 -4.48 -6.06 -1.51
N TYR A 92 -4.49 -6.61 -0.30
CA TYR A 92 -3.54 -6.27 0.77
C TYR A 92 -2.58 -7.44 0.98
N LEU A 93 -1.29 -7.14 1.16
CA LEU A 93 -0.26 -8.15 1.38
C LEU A 93 0.65 -7.75 2.54
N MET A 94 1.14 -8.76 3.25
CA MET A 94 2.25 -8.64 4.18
C MET A 94 3.45 -9.35 3.60
N VAL A 95 4.57 -8.64 3.46
CA VAL A 95 5.83 -9.21 2.98
C VAL A 95 6.83 -9.23 4.13
N TYR A 96 7.44 -10.38 4.37
CA TYR A 96 8.45 -10.53 5.42
C TYR A 96 9.80 -10.90 4.80
N LEU A 97 10.74 -9.97 4.87
CA LEU A 97 12.12 -10.11 4.37
C LEU A 97 13.11 -9.99 5.54
N PRO A 98 13.21 -11.02 6.41
CA PRO A 98 13.93 -10.95 7.69
C PRO A 98 15.42 -10.63 7.57
N LEU A 99 16.04 -10.97 6.44
CA LEU A 99 17.45 -10.69 6.17
C LEU A 99 17.73 -9.19 5.96
N HIS A 100 16.70 -8.43 5.60
CA HIS A 100 16.82 -7.01 5.23
C HIS A 100 15.99 -6.07 6.13
N PHE A 101 14.94 -6.59 6.76
CA PHE A 101 14.00 -5.85 7.59
C PHE A 101 13.65 -6.63 8.84
N LYS A 102 13.63 -5.95 9.99
CA LYS A 102 13.16 -6.55 11.26
C LYS A 102 11.64 -6.60 11.37
N ASP A 103 10.96 -5.74 10.61
CA ASP A 103 9.51 -5.61 10.62
C ASP A 103 8.89 -6.12 9.30
N VAL A 104 7.58 -6.34 9.35
CA VAL A 104 6.75 -6.62 8.17
C VAL A 104 6.71 -5.40 7.26
N ILE A 105 6.83 -5.64 5.97
CA ILE A 105 6.59 -4.66 4.91
C ILE A 105 5.10 -4.74 4.56
N TRP A 106 4.43 -3.59 4.66
CA TRP A 106 3.00 -3.49 4.37
C TRP A 106 2.84 -3.15 2.90
N CYS A 107 2.01 -3.92 2.20
CA CYS A 107 1.80 -3.70 0.79
C CYS A 107 0.32 -3.73 0.43
N LYS A 108 -0.01 -3.07 -0.67
CA LYS A 108 -1.30 -3.21 -1.34
C LYS A 108 -1.13 -3.06 -2.84
N CYS A 109 -1.95 -3.74 -3.62
CA CYS A 109 -1.92 -3.61 -5.07
C CYS A 109 -3.31 -3.34 -5.64
N ASP A 110 -3.36 -2.39 -6.56
CA ASP A 110 -4.49 -2.23 -7.46
C ASP A 110 -4.28 -3.08 -8.73
N GLN A 111 -4.98 -2.78 -9.82
CA GLN A 111 -4.89 -3.52 -11.08
C GLN A 111 -3.59 -3.28 -11.88
N PHE A 112 -2.81 -2.24 -11.55
CA PHE A 112 -1.62 -1.81 -12.28
C PHE A 112 -0.38 -1.62 -11.39
N CYS A 113 -0.57 -1.21 -10.14
CA CYS A 113 0.51 -0.75 -9.27
C CYS A 113 0.61 -1.56 -7.98
N PHE A 114 1.84 -1.99 -7.67
CA PHE A 114 2.21 -2.58 -6.40
C PHE A 114 2.74 -1.52 -5.44
N HIS A 115 1.95 -1.13 -4.44
CA HIS A 115 2.35 -0.18 -3.42
C HIS A 115 3.05 -0.90 -2.27
N VAL A 116 4.30 -0.54 -2.01
CA VAL A 116 5.13 -1.14 -0.96
C VAL A 116 5.58 -0.08 0.03
N ILE A 117 5.17 -0.23 1.29
CA ILE A 117 5.45 0.73 2.36
C ILE A 117 6.58 0.17 3.22
N LEU A 118 7.77 0.75 3.05
CA LEU A 118 8.94 0.29 3.78
C LEU A 118 8.83 0.66 5.26
N PRO A 119 9.18 -0.25 6.19
CA PRO A 119 9.14 0.04 7.61
C PRO A 119 10.13 1.14 7.99
N GLN A 120 9.74 1.97 8.96
CA GLN A 120 10.47 3.19 9.35
C GLN A 120 11.69 2.94 10.24
N ASN A 121 12.25 1.73 10.27
CA ASN A 121 13.14 1.35 11.37
C ASN A 121 14.61 1.75 11.13
N ASN A 122 15.15 2.66 11.95
CA ASN A 122 16.55 3.07 11.94
C ASN A 122 17.53 1.91 12.22
N ALA A 123 17.08 0.90 12.98
CA ALA A 123 17.88 -0.28 13.27
C ALA A 123 18.19 -1.13 12.03
N SER A 124 17.34 -1.09 11.00
CA SER A 124 17.61 -1.75 9.70
C SER A 124 18.68 -1.03 8.90
N LEU A 125 18.90 0.27 9.08
CA LEU A 125 19.97 1.00 8.37
C LEU A 125 21.37 0.51 8.78
N ALA A 126 21.57 0.17 10.06
CA ALA A 126 22.83 -0.40 10.52
C ALA A 126 23.06 -1.81 9.95
N LEU A 127 22.01 -2.64 9.89
CA LEU A 127 22.08 -3.99 9.30
C LEU A 127 22.33 -3.95 7.79
N ARG A 128 21.70 -3.00 7.08
CA ARG A 128 21.89 -2.73 5.65
C ARG A 128 23.32 -2.30 5.32
N ARG A 129 23.85 -1.34 6.10
CA ARG A 129 25.25 -0.89 5.95
C ARG A 129 26.26 -1.97 6.25
N ALA A 130 25.97 -2.90 7.17
CA ALA A 130 26.87 -4.00 7.52
C ALA A 130 26.91 -5.10 6.44
N ASN A 131 25.80 -5.34 5.73
CA ASN A 131 25.68 -6.46 4.79
C ASN A 131 25.90 -6.11 3.31
N GLY A 132 26.18 -4.85 2.97
CA GLY A 132 26.62 -4.43 1.62
C GLY A 132 25.61 -4.65 0.47
N ASN A 133 24.46 -5.28 0.72
CA ASN A 133 23.52 -5.78 -0.29
C ASN A 133 22.18 -5.01 -0.27
N ASP A 134 22.25 -3.69 -0.40
CA ASP A 134 21.07 -2.81 -0.48
C ASP A 134 20.20 -3.01 -1.74
N LYS A 135 20.59 -3.94 -2.64
CA LYS A 135 19.92 -4.19 -3.91
C LYS A 135 19.03 -5.43 -3.90
N GLU A 136 19.36 -6.44 -3.10
CA GLU A 136 18.69 -7.76 -3.15
C GLU A 136 17.22 -7.68 -2.73
N TRP A 137 16.92 -6.92 -1.67
CA TRP A 137 15.53 -6.73 -1.23
C TRP A 137 14.69 -6.02 -2.28
N LEU A 138 15.27 -5.08 -3.04
CA LEU A 138 14.58 -4.38 -4.12
C LEU A 138 14.28 -5.34 -5.26
N LEU A 139 15.26 -6.15 -5.67
CA LEU A 139 15.08 -7.17 -6.71
C LEU A 139 14.01 -8.20 -6.31
N ALA A 140 14.01 -8.64 -5.04
CA ALA A 140 12.98 -9.55 -4.53
C ALA A 140 11.56 -8.95 -4.59
N LEU A 141 11.43 -7.64 -4.33
CA LEU A 141 10.15 -6.95 -4.44
C LEU A 141 9.73 -6.72 -5.89
N LEU A 142 10.66 -6.44 -6.80
CA LEU A 142 10.41 -6.32 -8.23
C LEU A 142 9.93 -7.66 -8.81
N GLU A 143 10.63 -8.75 -8.48
CA GLU A 143 10.23 -10.10 -8.88
C GLU A 143 8.85 -10.48 -8.32
N LEU A 144 8.54 -10.06 -7.08
CA LEU A 144 7.20 -10.24 -6.54
C LEU A 144 6.15 -9.42 -7.30
N GLY A 145 6.48 -8.18 -7.69
CA GLY A 145 5.61 -7.33 -8.52
C GLY A 145 5.29 -7.98 -9.86
N ASP A 146 6.31 -8.48 -10.57
CA ASP A 146 6.17 -9.22 -11.82
C ASP A 146 5.30 -10.49 -11.65
N LYS A 147 5.54 -11.29 -10.61
CA LYS A 147 4.71 -12.47 -10.30
C LYS A 147 3.26 -12.13 -9.99
N LEU A 148 2.99 -10.95 -9.45
CA LEU A 148 1.64 -10.44 -9.21
C LEU A 148 0.99 -9.87 -10.49
N GLY A 149 1.72 -9.79 -11.61
CA GLY A 149 1.25 -9.23 -12.87
C GLY A 149 1.11 -7.70 -12.85
N MET A 150 1.94 -7.04 -12.04
CA MET A 150 1.89 -5.59 -11.86
C MET A 150 2.71 -4.90 -12.94
N GLN A 151 2.25 -3.73 -13.40
CA GLN A 151 3.00 -2.92 -14.39
C GLN A 151 4.07 -2.06 -13.72
N SER A 152 3.85 -1.70 -12.46
CA SER A 152 4.76 -0.85 -11.72
C SER A 152 4.76 -1.18 -10.24
N ILE A 153 5.85 -0.82 -9.58
CA ILE A 153 5.97 -0.84 -8.12
C ILE A 153 6.25 0.58 -7.62
N ARG A 154 5.52 1.00 -6.59
CA ARG A 154 5.76 2.24 -5.85
C ARG A 154 6.29 1.94 -4.47
N LEU A 155 7.51 2.38 -4.19
CA LEU A 155 8.13 2.31 -2.89
C LEU A 155 7.88 3.59 -2.11
N TYR A 156 7.23 3.47 -0.97
CA TYR A 156 7.01 4.55 -0.02
C TYR A 156 8.08 4.48 1.06
N ILE A 157 8.98 5.46 1.06
CA ILE A 157 10.10 5.50 2.00
C ILE A 157 9.98 6.73 2.90
N GLY A 158 9.91 6.52 4.22
CA GLY A 158 9.77 7.61 5.18
C GLY A 158 10.89 8.63 5.06
N ARG A 159 10.56 9.91 5.04
CA ARG A 159 11.52 11.03 4.93
C ARG A 159 12.53 11.06 6.08
N ASP A 160 12.17 10.56 7.26
CA ASP A 160 13.11 10.45 8.39
C ASP A 160 14.24 9.42 8.13
N ASN A 161 14.02 8.47 7.21
CA ASN A 161 15.02 7.49 6.80
C ASN A 161 15.89 7.96 5.62
N PHE A 162 15.75 9.22 5.21
CA PHE A 162 16.35 9.77 3.99
C PHE A 162 17.89 9.84 4.01
N ASN A 163 18.51 9.89 5.20
CA ASN A 163 19.96 9.91 5.34
C ASN A 163 20.66 8.63 4.80
N GLY A 164 19.94 7.52 4.62
CA GLY A 164 20.46 6.32 3.94
C GLY A 164 20.15 6.27 2.43
N ILE A 165 19.27 7.14 1.95
CA ILE A 165 18.62 7.02 0.64
C ILE A 165 19.25 7.93 -0.40
N SER A 166 19.96 9.01 -0.03
CA SER A 166 20.66 9.86 -1.03
C SER A 166 21.63 9.06 -1.92
N THR A 167 22.34 8.08 -1.34
CA THR A 167 23.19 7.14 -2.08
C THR A 167 22.38 6.17 -2.93
N PHE A 168 21.23 5.71 -2.45
CA PHE A 168 20.29 4.87 -3.20
C PHE A 168 19.66 5.63 -4.38
N LEU A 169 19.29 6.90 -4.19
CA LEU A 169 18.76 7.80 -5.23
C LEU A 169 19.79 8.09 -6.31
N ARG A 170 21.05 8.33 -5.94
CA ARG A 170 22.17 8.45 -6.89
C ARG A 170 22.36 7.19 -7.74
N ASN A 171 21.97 6.05 -7.19
CA ASN A 171 22.01 4.78 -7.88
C ASN A 171 20.71 4.48 -8.67
N LEU A 172 19.62 5.26 -8.62
CA LEU A 172 18.37 4.86 -9.30
C LEU A 172 18.48 4.62 -10.81
N ASN A 173 19.45 5.26 -11.46
CA ASN A 173 19.71 5.11 -12.89
C ASN A 173 20.00 3.65 -13.31
N TRP A 174 20.50 2.77 -12.43
CA TRP A 174 20.82 1.38 -12.84
C TRP A 174 19.58 0.49 -12.99
N ILE A 175 18.41 0.89 -12.45
CA ILE A 175 17.19 0.08 -12.49
C ILE A 175 15.97 0.87 -13.00
N GLY A 176 16.20 2.05 -13.58
CA GLY A 176 15.14 2.85 -14.21
C GLY A 176 14.17 3.52 -13.23
N GLY A 177 14.53 3.63 -11.95
CA GLY A 177 13.65 4.22 -10.94
C GLY A 177 13.42 5.71 -11.14
N LYS A 178 12.16 6.16 -11.02
CA LYS A 178 11.80 7.59 -11.09
C LYS A 178 11.21 8.08 -9.77
N LEU A 179 11.48 9.33 -9.45
CA LEU A 179 10.85 10.02 -8.32
C LEU A 179 9.43 10.44 -8.70
N VAL A 180 8.45 10.10 -7.87
CA VAL A 180 7.06 10.49 -8.06
C VAL A 180 6.72 11.61 -7.07
N SER A 181 6.05 12.65 -7.56
CA SER A 181 5.55 13.73 -6.72
C SER A 181 4.46 13.22 -5.78
N ASN A 182 4.52 13.66 -4.52
CA ASN A 182 3.42 13.47 -3.58
C ASN A 182 2.12 14.12 -4.09
N GLU A 183 1.01 13.73 -3.48
CA GLU A 183 -0.30 14.27 -3.80
C GLU A 183 -0.40 15.78 -3.53
N ASN A 184 -0.98 16.54 -4.46
CA ASN A 184 -1.21 17.97 -4.26
C ASN A 184 -2.41 18.20 -3.32
N ARG A 185 -2.14 18.17 -2.01
CA ARG A 185 -3.16 18.34 -0.96
C ARG A 185 -3.85 19.72 -1.02
N ALA A 186 -3.13 20.78 -1.38
CA ALA A 186 -3.74 22.11 -1.51
C ALA A 186 -4.78 22.14 -2.65
N GLY A 187 -4.48 21.47 -3.76
CA GLY A 187 -5.44 21.27 -4.86
C GLY A 187 -6.67 20.45 -4.44
N LEU A 188 -6.49 19.44 -3.57
CA LEU A 188 -7.61 18.69 -3.00
C LEU A 188 -8.45 19.53 -2.03
N MET A 189 -7.84 20.32 -1.15
CA MET A 189 -8.62 21.17 -0.23
C MET A 189 -9.54 22.15 -0.97
N ALA A 190 -9.17 22.57 -2.19
CA ALA A 190 -9.99 23.45 -3.02
C ALA A 190 -11.18 22.74 -3.71
N GLN A 191 -11.11 21.41 -3.88
CA GLN A 191 -12.11 20.61 -4.60
C GLN A 191 -13.06 19.84 -3.65
N TYR A 192 -12.65 19.61 -2.40
CA TYR A 192 -13.33 18.70 -1.47
C TYR A 192 -13.85 19.42 -0.23
N SER A 193 -15.05 19.03 0.21
CA SER A 193 -15.73 19.54 1.41
C SER A 193 -15.69 18.55 2.60
N SER A 194 -15.16 17.33 2.40
CA SER A 194 -15.18 16.27 3.41
C SER A 194 -13.90 16.28 4.25
N VAL A 195 -14.05 16.42 5.57
CA VAL A 195 -12.95 16.38 6.55
C VAL A 195 -12.25 15.01 6.56
N ASP A 196 -12.96 13.95 6.17
CA ASP A 196 -12.49 12.58 6.27
C ASP A 196 -11.41 12.24 5.24
N ASP A 197 -11.39 12.90 4.07
CA ASP A 197 -10.33 12.68 3.08
C ASP A 197 -9.03 13.44 3.42
N LEU A 198 -9.11 14.44 4.31
CA LEU A 198 -7.98 15.31 4.68
C LEU A 198 -7.06 14.70 5.73
N ILE A 199 -7.47 13.62 6.42
CA ILE A 199 -6.66 12.98 7.45
C ILE A 199 -5.52 12.14 6.86
N PHE A 200 -5.63 11.78 5.58
CA PHE A 200 -4.65 10.98 4.87
C PHE A 200 -3.72 11.83 4.01
N GLY A 201 -2.48 11.39 3.86
CA GLY A 201 -1.54 11.94 2.89
C GLY A 201 -0.28 11.08 2.76
N ASP A 202 0.45 11.31 1.68
CA ASP A 202 1.71 10.66 1.38
C ASP A 202 2.93 11.57 1.64
N GLU A 203 2.71 12.74 2.24
CA GLU A 203 3.72 13.79 2.46
C GLU A 203 4.90 13.36 3.33
N ASP A 204 4.73 12.37 4.20
CA ASP A 204 5.82 11.77 4.99
C ASP A 204 6.76 10.87 4.17
N TYR A 205 6.44 10.61 2.91
CA TYR A 205 7.16 9.66 2.07
C TYR A 205 7.87 10.32 0.90
N VAL A 206 9.06 9.81 0.61
CA VAL A 206 9.68 9.88 -0.71
C VAL A 206 9.19 8.68 -1.51
N ILE A 207 8.61 8.93 -2.68
CA ILE A 207 7.98 7.89 -3.50
C ILE A 207 8.86 7.61 -4.71
N LEU A 208 9.26 6.36 -4.87
CA LEU A 208 9.98 5.88 -6.03
C LEU A 208 9.11 4.92 -6.81
N GLU A 209 9.06 5.07 -8.13
CA GLU A 209 8.34 4.17 -9.02
C GLU A 209 9.31 3.46 -9.96
N PHE A 210 9.10 2.17 -10.14
CA PHE A 210 9.84 1.31 -11.06
C PHE A 210 8.85 0.54 -11.92
N GLU A 211 9.24 0.24 -13.15
CA GLU A 211 8.56 -0.71 -14.02
C GLU A 211 8.89 -2.15 -13.51
N CYS A 212 7.91 -3.04 -13.57
CA CYS A 212 8.06 -4.45 -13.21
C CYS A 212 8.19 -5.30 -14.48
#